data_AF-A0A7S4FYV3-F1
#
_entry.id   AF-A0A7S4FYV3-F1
#
_cell.length_a   1.000
_cell.length_b   1.000
_cell.length_c   1.000
_cell.angle_alpha   90.00
_cell.angle_beta   90.00
_cell.angle_gamma   90.00
#
_symmetry.space_group_name_H-M   'P 1'
#
loop_
_entity.id
_entity.type
_entity.pdbx_description
1 polymer ?
#
loop_
_entity_poly.entity_id
_entity_poly.type
_entity_poly.pdbx_seq_one_letter_code
_entity_poly.pdbx_strand_id
1 'polypeptide(L)'
;EGSRFALWDGANNEKVADVPEGAAAGEFTATVADFNNDMNGHVNNVWYLRWALAAVPPAVSEAAALRAVNVEFRAEALLGQTVTARAYTAAGPGTEFVHSVSAAEAGGGAEGTEVARISTVWE
;
A
#
# COMPACT_ATOMS: atom_id res chain seq x y z
N GLU A 1 -30.54 7.14 16.84
CA GLU A 1 -30.81 5.70 16.64
C GLU A 1 -29.57 5.00 16.11
N GLY A 2 -29.26 3.86 16.70
CA GLY A 2 -28.25 2.84 16.35
C GLY A 2 -27.13 3.16 15.35
N SER A 3 -26.00 3.69 15.83
CA SER A 3 -24.72 3.46 15.15
C SER A 3 -24.38 1.98 15.29
N ARG A 4 -24.71 1.21 14.26
CA ARG A 4 -24.29 -0.18 14.13
C ARG A 4 -22.83 -0.16 13.72
N PHE A 5 -21.92 -0.21 14.69
CA PHE A 5 -20.59 -0.76 14.45
C PHE A 5 -20.81 -2.16 13.87
N ALA A 6 -20.68 -2.29 12.55
CA ALA A 6 -20.69 -3.59 11.92
C ALA A 6 -19.49 -4.34 12.49
N LEU A 7 -19.77 -5.30 13.37
CA LEU A 7 -18.79 -6.30 13.77
C LEU A 7 -18.33 -6.99 12.49
N TRP A 8 -17.03 -6.92 12.25
CA TRP A 8 -16.30 -7.68 11.24
C TRP A 8 -16.84 -9.12 11.16
N ASP A 9 -17.38 -9.52 10.02
CA ASP A 9 -18.14 -10.77 9.80
C ASP A 9 -17.26 -11.97 9.38
N GLY A 10 -15.95 -11.87 9.66
CA GLY A 10 -14.96 -12.83 9.22
C GLY A 10 -14.14 -12.25 8.08
N ALA A 11 -12.87 -12.61 8.02
CA ALA A 11 -11.91 -12.08 7.05
C ALA A 11 -12.51 -12.03 5.63
N ASN A 12 -12.62 -10.83 5.07
CA ASN A 12 -12.62 -10.67 3.61
C ASN A 12 -11.27 -11.21 3.13
N ASN A 13 -11.17 -12.52 2.93
CA ASN A 13 -10.07 -13.20 2.25
C ASN A 13 -10.13 -12.94 0.73
N GLU A 14 -10.83 -11.89 0.32
CA GLU A 14 -10.83 -11.46 -1.06
C GLU A 14 -9.43 -10.98 -1.39
N LYS A 15 -8.84 -11.69 -2.35
CA LYS A 15 -7.54 -11.37 -2.91
C LYS A 15 -7.56 -9.92 -3.41
N VAL A 16 -6.56 -9.13 -3.06
CA VAL A 16 -6.35 -7.81 -3.64
C VAL A 16 -6.16 -8.00 -5.14
N ALA A 17 -6.92 -7.22 -5.93
CA ALA A 17 -6.88 -7.28 -7.38
C ALA A 17 -5.46 -7.16 -7.92
N ASP A 18 -5.20 -7.74 -9.08
CA ASP A 18 -3.91 -7.56 -9.75
C ASP A 18 -3.70 -6.09 -10.14
N VAL A 19 -2.43 -5.67 -10.15
CA VAL A 19 -2.06 -4.30 -10.52
C VAL A 19 -2.54 -4.07 -11.96
N PRO A 20 -3.38 -3.04 -12.21
CA PRO A 20 -3.86 -2.75 -13.55
C PRO A 20 -2.71 -2.42 -14.50
N GLU A 21 -2.87 -2.77 -15.79
CA GLU A 21 -1.97 -2.29 -16.83
C GLU A 21 -2.14 -0.78 -17.03
N GLY A 22 -1.05 -0.02 -16.99
CA GLY A 22 -1.06 1.43 -17.21
C GLY A 22 -0.03 2.19 -16.39
N ALA A 23 -0.04 3.52 -16.54
CA ALA A 23 0.78 4.39 -15.73
C ALA A 23 0.19 4.51 -14.31
N ALA A 24 1.06 4.56 -13.30
CA ALA A 24 0.65 4.85 -11.93
C ALA A 24 0.06 6.28 -11.84
N ALA A 25 -1.01 6.45 -11.09
CA ALA A 25 -1.60 7.74 -10.77
C ALA A 25 -0.71 8.55 -9.80
N GLY A 26 0.08 7.86 -8.98
CA GLY A 26 1.08 8.45 -8.10
C GLY A 26 2.14 7.44 -7.68
N GLU A 27 3.28 7.97 -7.23
CA GLU A 27 4.42 7.19 -6.79
C GLU A 27 5.03 7.85 -5.55
N PHE A 28 5.47 7.02 -4.61
CA PHE A 28 6.23 7.42 -3.44
C PHE A 28 7.46 6.52 -3.29
N THR A 29 8.61 7.11 -2.98
CA THR A 29 9.85 6.35 -2.74
C THR A 29 10.47 6.75 -1.40
N ALA A 30 10.95 5.75 -0.66
CA ALA A 30 11.69 5.94 0.59
C ALA A 30 12.77 4.89 0.78
N THR A 31 13.78 5.22 1.58
CA THR A 31 14.76 4.23 2.07
C THR A 31 14.28 3.67 3.40
N VAL A 32 14.33 2.35 3.56
CA VAL A 32 14.04 1.70 4.85
C VAL A 32 15.11 2.11 5.85
N ALA A 33 14.66 2.77 6.92
CA ALA A 33 15.46 3.22 8.04
C ALA A 33 15.17 2.39 9.29
N ASP A 34 16.02 2.51 10.30
CA ASP A 34 15.95 1.72 11.54
C ASP A 34 14.58 1.82 12.25
N PHE A 35 13.99 3.01 12.29
CA PHE A 35 12.66 3.23 12.90
C PHE A 35 11.50 2.58 12.13
N ASN A 36 11.75 2.05 10.92
CA ASN A 36 10.76 1.26 10.22
C ASN A 36 10.62 -0.13 10.81
N ASN A 37 11.62 -0.62 11.52
CA ASN A 37 11.63 -1.97 12.03
C ASN A 37 10.81 -2.12 13.33
N ASP A 38 10.18 -3.27 13.48
CA ASP A 38 9.59 -3.70 14.74
C ASP A 38 10.64 -4.36 15.67
N MET A 39 10.19 -4.83 16.84
CA MET A 39 11.05 -5.48 17.82
C MET A 39 11.62 -6.83 17.34
N ASN A 40 11.13 -7.38 16.23
CA ASN A 40 11.63 -8.61 15.63
C ASN A 40 12.70 -8.32 14.57
N GLY A 41 13.00 -7.05 14.28
CA GLY A 41 13.99 -6.65 13.29
C GLY A 41 13.50 -6.64 11.84
N HIS A 42 12.20 -6.82 11.63
CA HIS A 42 11.58 -6.71 10.30
C HIS A 42 10.87 -5.37 10.17
N VAL A 43 10.73 -4.87 8.94
CA VAL A 43 9.90 -3.69 8.68
C VAL A 43 8.50 -3.93 9.21
N ASN A 44 8.04 -3.07 10.11
CA ASN A 44 6.71 -3.16 10.68
C ASN A 44 5.66 -3.01 9.58
N ASN A 45 4.68 -3.92 9.58
CA ASN A 45 3.65 -4.01 8.55
C ASN A 45 2.89 -2.69 8.29
N VAL A 46 2.78 -1.81 9.29
CA VAL A 46 2.13 -0.50 9.16
C VAL A 46 2.87 0.42 8.15
N TRP A 47 4.18 0.22 7.96
CA TRP A 47 4.95 1.05 7.01
C TRP A 47 4.59 0.78 5.56
N TYR A 48 4.27 -0.45 5.18
CA TYR A 48 3.79 -0.74 3.82
C TYR A 48 2.51 0.01 3.51
N LEU A 49 1.57 0.06 4.46
CA LEU A 49 0.35 0.86 4.32
C LEU A 49 0.67 2.35 4.21
N ARG A 50 1.57 2.86 5.06
CA ARG A 50 1.94 4.28 5.03
C ARG A 50 2.57 4.69 3.70
N TRP A 51 3.45 3.87 3.13
CA TRP A 51 4.06 4.14 1.84
C TRP A 51 3.03 4.09 0.70
N ALA A 52 2.11 3.12 0.73
CA ALA A 52 1.01 3.07 -0.23
C ALA A 52 0.11 4.31 -0.17
N LEU A 53 -0.30 4.74 1.04
CA LEU A 53 -1.10 5.95 1.21
C LEU A 53 -0.37 7.22 0.75
N ALA A 54 0.96 7.28 0.91
CA ALA A 54 1.76 8.41 0.43
C ALA A 54 1.86 8.48 -1.10
N ALA A 55 1.57 7.40 -1.82
CA ALA A 55 1.51 7.37 -3.28
C ALA A 55 0.15 7.82 -3.84
N VAL A 56 -0.88 8.00 -2.99
CA VAL A 56 -2.19 8.49 -3.43
C VAL A 56 -2.07 9.97 -3.86
N PRO A 57 -2.64 10.37 -5.00
CA PRO A 57 -2.65 11.77 -5.42
C PRO A 57 -3.22 12.69 -4.34
N PRO A 58 -2.58 13.83 -4.03
CA PRO A 58 -3.05 14.77 -3.01
C PRO A 58 -4.50 15.22 -3.23
N ALA A 59 -4.91 15.40 -4.48
CA ALA A 59 -6.27 15.76 -4.86
C ALA A 59 -7.34 14.78 -4.35
N VAL A 60 -6.99 13.52 -4.09
CA VAL A 60 -7.88 12.53 -3.47
C VAL A 60 -7.70 12.52 -1.96
N SER A 61 -6.46 12.41 -1.46
CA SER A 61 -6.21 12.26 -0.02
C SER A 61 -6.56 13.50 0.82
N GLU A 62 -6.62 14.68 0.19
CA GLU A 62 -7.05 15.92 0.85
C GLU A 62 -8.57 16.15 0.73
N ALA A 63 -9.23 15.52 -0.25
CA ALA A 63 -10.66 15.73 -0.54
C ALA A 63 -11.58 14.66 0.04
N ALA A 64 -11.04 13.48 0.39
CA ALA A 64 -11.80 12.32 0.84
C ALA A 64 -11.11 11.64 2.03
N ALA A 65 -11.87 10.84 2.79
CA ALA A 65 -11.35 10.02 3.88
C ALA A 65 -11.12 8.58 3.42
N LEU A 66 -10.12 7.92 4.00
CA LEU A 66 -9.85 6.50 3.76
C LEU A 66 -10.96 5.65 4.39
N ARG A 67 -11.77 4.99 3.56
CA ARG A 67 -12.96 4.24 3.97
C ARG A 67 -12.68 2.76 4.21
N ALA A 68 -11.81 2.17 3.39
CA ALA A 68 -11.46 0.77 3.44
C ALA A 68 -10.02 0.54 2.99
N VAL A 69 -9.39 -0.47 3.59
CA VAL A 69 -8.05 -0.95 3.24
C VAL A 69 -8.08 -2.47 3.24
N ASN A 70 -7.50 -3.09 2.22
CA ASN A 70 -7.16 -4.51 2.22
C ASN A 70 -5.67 -4.66 1.90
N VAL A 71 -4.95 -5.55 2.59
CA VAL A 71 -3.49 -5.69 2.49
C VAL A 71 -3.10 -7.14 2.31
N GLU A 72 -2.27 -7.41 1.31
CA GLU A 72 -1.55 -8.66 1.10
C GLU A 72 -0.05 -8.43 1.28
N PHE A 73 0.53 -9.02 2.31
CA PHE A 73 1.99 -9.07 2.50
C PHE A 73 2.56 -10.25 1.71
N ARG A 74 3.63 -10.00 0.96
CA ARG A 74 4.18 -10.94 -0.04
C ARG A 74 5.64 -11.30 0.20
N ALA A 75 6.42 -10.32 0.67
CA ALA A 75 7.82 -10.49 1.05
C ALA A 75 8.20 -9.41 2.07
N GLU A 76 9.43 -9.48 2.57
CA GLU A 76 9.97 -8.53 3.53
C GLU A 76 10.87 -7.50 2.84
N ALA A 77 10.73 -6.24 3.22
CA ALA A 77 11.74 -5.23 2.95
C ALA A 77 12.79 -5.22 4.08
N LEU A 78 14.04 -4.95 3.73
CA LEU A 78 15.19 -4.95 4.61
C LEU A 78 15.76 -3.54 4.80
N LEU A 79 16.44 -3.35 5.93
CA LEU A 79 17.11 -2.09 6.27
C LEU A 79 18.04 -1.63 5.13
N GLY A 80 17.92 -0.35 4.76
CA GLY A 80 18.73 0.27 3.70
C GLY A 80 18.21 0.04 2.28
N GLN A 81 17.22 -0.83 2.05
CA GLN A 81 16.61 -0.97 0.73
C GLN A 81 15.79 0.27 0.36
N THR A 82 15.74 0.58 -0.94
CA THR A 82 14.80 1.56 -1.48
C THR A 82 13.47 0.88 -1.74
N VAL A 83 12.41 1.41 -1.14
CA VAL A 83 11.03 0.99 -1.38
C VAL A 83 10.35 2.01 -2.27
N THR A 84 9.66 1.51 -3.29
CA THR A 84 8.79 2.30 -4.17
C THR A 84 7.36 1.79 -4.05
N ALA A 85 6.45 2.67 -3.68
CA ALA A 85 5.02 2.46 -3.67
C ALA A 85 4.39 3.17 -4.87
N ARG A 86 3.52 2.48 -5.60
CA ARG A 86 2.78 3.01 -6.75
C ARG A 86 1.29 2.81 -6.56
N ALA A 87 0.52 3.86 -6.80
CA ALA A 87 -0.94 3.82 -6.76
C ALA A 87 -1.51 3.79 -8.19
N TYR A 88 -2.39 2.84 -8.46
CA TYR A 88 -3.08 2.69 -9.74
C TYR A 88 -4.57 2.81 -9.52
N THR A 89 -5.26 3.64 -10.31
CA THR A 89 -6.72 3.71 -10.26
C THR A 89 -7.32 2.35 -10.60
N ALA A 90 -8.16 1.82 -9.73
CA ALA A 90 -8.95 0.64 -10.06
C ALA A 90 -9.97 0.98 -11.16
N ALA A 91 -10.53 -0.05 -11.82
CA ALA A 91 -11.57 0.15 -12.82
C ALA A 91 -12.86 0.66 -12.14
N GLY A 92 -13.02 1.98 -12.03
CA GLY A 92 -14.07 2.60 -11.22
C GLY A 92 -13.99 4.13 -11.14
N PRO A 93 -14.71 4.78 -10.20
CA PRO A 93 -14.93 6.24 -10.15
C PRO A 93 -13.70 7.10 -9.77
N GLY A 94 -12.47 6.55 -9.82
CA GLY A 94 -11.23 7.29 -9.53
C GLY A 94 -10.93 7.48 -8.03
N THR A 95 -11.74 6.90 -7.15
CA THR A 95 -11.54 6.93 -5.68
C THR A 95 -11.10 5.57 -5.10
N GLU A 96 -10.85 4.60 -5.97
CA GLU A 96 -10.36 3.28 -5.62
C GLU A 96 -8.98 3.08 -6.22
N PHE A 97 -8.06 2.55 -5.41
CA PHE A 97 -6.68 2.34 -5.83
C PHE A 97 -6.22 0.93 -5.49
N VAL A 98 -5.46 0.34 -6.41
CA VAL A 98 -4.59 -0.81 -6.17
C VAL A 98 -3.16 -0.29 -6.08
N HIS A 99 -2.43 -0.73 -5.05
CA HIS A 99 -1.08 -0.30 -4.75
C HIS A 99 -0.12 -1.46 -4.88
N SER A 100 1.00 -1.22 -5.55
CA SER A 100 2.17 -2.10 -5.52
C SER A 100 3.26 -1.45 -4.67
N VAL A 101 3.75 -2.16 -3.67
CA VAL A 101 4.92 -1.75 -2.88
C VAL A 101 6.04 -2.72 -3.16
N SER A 102 7.15 -2.21 -3.70
CA SER A 102 8.30 -3.01 -4.12
C SER A 102 9.59 -2.55 -3.46
N ALA A 103 10.45 -3.48 -3.05
CA ALA A 103 11.76 -3.21 -2.48
C ALA A 103 12.87 -3.56 -3.47
N ALA A 104 13.76 -2.60 -3.76
CA ALA A 104 14.89 -2.82 -4.65
C ALA A 104 15.92 -3.77 -4.03
N GLU A 105 16.46 -4.67 -4.84
CA GLU A 105 17.60 -5.50 -4.45
C GLU A 105 18.80 -4.63 -4.08
N ALA A 106 19.61 -5.09 -3.12
CA ALA A 106 20.84 -4.42 -2.74
C ALA A 106 21.77 -4.32 -3.96
N GLY A 107 22.01 -3.10 -4.46
CA GLY A 107 22.83 -2.85 -5.65
C GLY A 107 22.12 -2.23 -6.86
N GLY A 108 20.81 -1.95 -6.78
CA GLY A 108 20.14 -1.02 -7.71
C GLY A 108 19.65 -1.61 -9.04
N GLY A 109 18.85 -2.68 -8.97
CA GLY A 109 18.08 -3.20 -10.12
C GLY A 109 16.82 -2.38 -10.44
N ALA A 110 16.36 -2.44 -11.70
CA ALA A 110 15.29 -1.58 -12.25
C ALA A 110 13.87 -1.90 -11.76
N GLU A 111 13.61 -3.12 -11.29
CA GLU A 111 12.35 -3.48 -10.61
C GLU A 111 12.66 -4.26 -9.34
N GLY A 112 12.13 -3.76 -8.22
CA GLY A 112 12.24 -4.42 -6.92
C GLY A 112 11.21 -5.54 -6.75
N THR A 113 11.47 -6.43 -5.80
CA THR A 113 10.53 -7.49 -5.39
C THR A 113 9.27 -6.87 -4.78
N GLU A 114 8.07 -7.26 -5.22
CA GLU A 114 6.79 -6.83 -4.62
C GLU A 114 6.69 -7.40 -3.19
N VAL A 115 6.76 -6.50 -2.20
CA VAL A 115 6.74 -6.84 -0.76
C VAL A 115 5.34 -6.75 -0.18
N ALA A 116 4.49 -5.88 -0.73
CA ALA A 116 3.09 -5.81 -0.35
C ALA A 116 2.21 -5.31 -1.50
N ARG A 117 0.96 -5.76 -1.50
CA ARG A 117 -0.10 -5.25 -2.37
C ARG A 117 -1.27 -4.76 -1.52
N ILE A 118 -1.77 -3.57 -1.80
CA ILE A 118 -2.81 -2.93 -0.98
C ILE A 118 -3.94 -2.47 -1.90
N SER A 119 -5.19 -2.56 -1.48
CA SER A 119 -6.28 -1.77 -2.07
C SER A 119 -6.83 -0.77 -1.07
N THR A 120 -7.23 0.40 -1.58
CA THR A 120 -7.82 1.48 -0.77
C THR A 120 -9.04 2.06 -1.46
N VAL A 121 -10.08 2.34 -0.68
CA VAL A 121 -11.29 3.05 -1.11
C VAL A 121 -11.39 4.38 -0.35
N TRP A 122 -11.71 5.46 -1.07
CA TRP A 122 -11.80 6.82 -0.54
C TRP A 122 -13.20 7.40 -0.75
N GLU A 123 -13.76 8.04 0.27
CA GLU A 123 -15.11 8.65 0.27
C GLU A 123 -15.17 9.95 1.08
#